data_AF-A0A832P6K0-F1
#
_entry.id   AF-A0A832P6K0-F1
#
_cell.length_a   1.000
_cell.length_b   1.000
_cell.length_c   1.000
_cell.angle_alpha   90.00
_cell.angle_beta   90.00
_cell.angle_gamma   90.00
#
_symmetry.space_group_name_H-M   'P 1'
#
loop_
_entity.id
_entity.type
_entity.pdbx_description
1 polymer ?
#
loop_
_entity_poly.entity_id
_entity_poly.type
_entity_poly.pdbx_seq_one_letter_code
_entity_poly.pdbx_strand_id
1 'polypeptide(L)'
;MVSVSKKWILDNVQTLYCSSGILDLEDIKDFEELKEGFETNLNHIEKLEVEKGERRETFHILIPGGFGWAEAFPFTVGTYIRLQSSITHR
;
A
#
# COMPACT_ATOMS: atom_id res chain seq x y z
N MET A 1 13.89 -11.62 -2.03
CA MET A 1 12.61 -11.16 -1.45
C MET A 1 12.94 -10.20 -0.33
N VAL A 2 12.12 -9.16 -0.15
CA VAL A 2 12.33 -8.12 0.86
C VAL A 2 11.09 -8.01 1.73
N SER A 3 11.29 -7.61 2.98
CA SER A 3 10.19 -7.31 3.88
C SER A 3 9.83 -5.83 3.86
N VAL A 4 8.55 -5.55 4.09
CA VAL A 4 7.99 -4.21 4.23
C VAL A 4 7.32 -4.07 5.58
N SER A 5 7.44 -2.91 6.21
CA SER A 5 6.77 -2.65 7.48
C SER A 5 5.29 -2.34 7.26
N LYS A 6 4.50 -2.40 8.34
CA LYS A 6 3.11 -1.94 8.31
C LYS A 6 3.00 -0.52 7.75
N LYS A 7 3.84 0.38 8.26
CA LYS A 7 3.90 1.78 7.81
C LYS A 7 4.19 1.88 6.32
N TRP A 8 5.13 1.08 5.81
CA TRP A 8 5.45 1.07 4.39
C TRP A 8 4.24 0.68 3.54
N ILE A 9 3.47 -0.34 3.96
CA ILE A 9 2.25 -0.74 3.25
C ILE A 9 1.25 0.42 3.23
N LEU A 10 0.97 1.04 4.38
CA LEU A 10 0.03 2.17 4.46
C LEU A 10 0.46 3.37 3.62
N ASP A 11 1.77 3.62 3.51
CA ASP A 11 2.30 4.76 2.77
C ASP A 11 2.37 4.50 1.24
N ASN A 12 2.44 3.25 0.80
CA ASN A 12 2.79 2.91 -0.59
C ASN A 12 1.82 1.96 -1.31
N VAL A 13 0.87 1.33 -0.61
CA VAL A 13 -0.13 0.42 -1.19
C VAL A 13 -1.49 1.10 -1.19
N GLN A 14 -2.15 1.13 -2.35
CA GLN A 14 -3.49 1.69 -2.54
C GLN A 14 -4.59 0.70 -2.17
N THR A 15 -4.46 -0.54 -2.62
CA THR A 15 -5.46 -1.58 -2.43
C THR A 15 -4.77 -2.91 -2.16
N LEU A 16 -5.28 -3.70 -1.21
CA LEU A 16 -4.80 -5.04 -0.93
C LEU A 16 -5.92 -6.06 -1.18
N TYR A 17 -5.73 -6.90 -2.20
CA TYR A 17 -6.68 -7.94 -2.58
C TYR A 17 -6.27 -9.28 -1.97
N CYS A 18 -7.12 -9.87 -1.14
CA CYS A 18 -6.90 -11.14 -0.48
C CYS A 18 -7.85 -12.21 -1.04
N SER A 19 -7.60 -13.47 -0.72
CA SER A 19 -8.49 -14.59 -1.09
C SER A 19 -9.93 -14.42 -0.58
N SER A 20 -10.13 -13.66 0.50
CA SER A 20 -11.42 -13.33 1.10
C SER A 20 -12.08 -12.06 0.56
N GLY A 21 -11.43 -11.32 -0.35
CA GLY A 21 -11.94 -10.04 -0.89
C GLY A 21 -10.92 -8.90 -0.79
N ILE A 22 -11.39 -7.66 -0.93
CA ILE A 22 -10.56 -6.46 -0.74
C ILE A 22 -10.40 -6.25 0.77
N LEU A 23 -9.16 -6.19 1.23
CA LEU A 23 -8.83 -5.84 2.61
C LEU A 23 -8.71 -4.32 2.70
N ASP A 24 -9.39 -3.72 3.68
CA ASP A 24 -9.15 -2.31 3.97
C ASP A 24 -7.75 -2.15 4.56
N LEU A 25 -7.02 -1.12 4.13
CA LEU A 25 -5.71 -0.82 4.70
C LEU A 25 -5.83 -0.44 6.18
N GLU A 26 -7.00 0.03 6.62
CA GLU A 26 -7.28 0.23 8.04
C GLU A 26 -7.21 -1.07 8.84
N ASP A 27 -7.65 -2.20 8.28
CA ASP A 27 -7.59 -3.51 8.93
C ASP A 27 -6.14 -3.96 9.18
N ILE A 28 -5.19 -3.49 8.36
CA ILE A 28 -3.76 -3.77 8.55
C ILE A 28 -3.25 -3.13 9.86
N LYS A 29 -3.87 -2.04 10.33
CA LYS A 29 -3.50 -1.43 11.62
C LYS A 29 -3.74 -2.38 12.80
N ASP A 30 -4.70 -3.28 12.69
CA ASP A 30 -5.03 -4.25 13.74
C ASP A 30 -4.19 -5.53 13.68
N PHE A 31 -3.46 -5.78 12.58
CA PHE A 31 -2.55 -6.92 12.51
C PHE A 31 -1.37 -6.78 13.48
N GLU A 32 -0.94 -7.88 14.07
CA GLU A 32 0.25 -7.86 14.91
C GLU A 32 1.48 -7.48 14.07
N GLU A 33 2.28 -6.52 14.55
CA GLU A 33 3.47 -6.12 13.83
C GLU A 33 4.55 -7.19 13.97
N LEU A 34 4.78 -7.93 12.89
CA LEU A 34 5.83 -8.94 12.82
C LEU A 34 7.19 -8.23 12.93
N LYS A 35 8.08 -8.73 13.80
CA LYS A 35 9.44 -8.17 13.98
C LYS A 35 10.22 -8.04 12.66
N GLU A 36 9.97 -8.95 11.73
CA GLU A 36 10.63 -8.99 10.42
C GLU A 36 9.85 -8.26 9.31
N GLY A 37 8.66 -7.73 9.61
CA GLY A 37 7.74 -7.13 8.64
C GLY A 37 6.93 -8.15 7.84
N PHE A 38 6.28 -7.68 6.79
CA PHE A 38 5.52 -8.49 5.85
C PHE A 38 6.38 -8.81 4.63
N GLU A 39 6.54 -10.08 4.31
CA GLU A 39 7.36 -10.50 3.18
C GLU A 39 6.67 -10.16 1.86
N THR A 40 7.45 -9.74 0.86
CA THR A 40 6.94 -9.42 -0.48
C THR A 40 7.72 -10.18 -1.55
N ASN A 41 7.08 -10.41 -2.70
CA ASN A 41 7.79 -10.94 -3.87
C ASN A 41 8.70 -9.90 -4.56
N LEU A 42 8.76 -8.67 -4.05
CA LEU A 42 9.63 -7.63 -4.57
C LEU A 42 11.10 -7.94 -4.26
N ASN A 43 11.96 -7.48 -5.15
CA ASN A 43 13.37 -7.28 -4.83
C ASN A 43 13.63 -5.84 -4.35
N HIS A 44 14.88 -5.53 -3.96
CA HIS A 44 15.24 -4.21 -3.45
C HIS A 44 14.99 -3.07 -4.45
N ILE A 45 15.23 -3.30 -5.74
CA ILE A 45 15.03 -2.29 -6.79
C ILE A 45 13.53 -2.04 -6.97
N GLU A 46 12.74 -3.11 -7.08
CA GLU A 46 11.28 -2.99 -7.27
C GLU A 46 10.59 -2.34 -6.06
N LYS A 47 11.09 -2.58 -4.84
CA LYS A 47 10.62 -1.87 -3.65
C LYS A 47 10.89 -0.36 -3.76
N LEU A 48 12.05 0.05 -4.25
CA LEU A 48 12.38 1.46 -4.48
C LEU A 48 11.51 2.07 -5.59
N GLU A 49 11.18 1.31 -6.64
CA GLU A 49 10.24 1.76 -7.69
C GLU A 49 8.85 2.03 -7.10
N VAL A 50 8.39 1.21 -6.16
CA VAL A 50 7.12 1.44 -5.44
C VAL A 50 7.20 2.71 -4.58
N GLU A 51 8.27 2.89 -3.81
CA GLU A 51 8.49 4.09 -2.99
C GLU A 51 8.56 5.39 -3.81
N LYS A 52 9.00 5.29 -5.07
CA LYS A 52 9.02 6.40 -6.03
C LYS A 52 7.73 6.54 -6.84
N GLY A 53 6.73 5.67 -6.64
CA GLY A 53 5.50 5.65 -7.44
C GLY A 53 5.75 5.36 -8.94
N GLU A 54 6.88 4.72 -9.27
CA GLU A 54 7.28 4.33 -10.63
C GLU A 54 6.71 2.96 -11.03
N ARG A 55 6.38 2.12 -10.04
CA ARG A 55 5.82 0.79 -10.28
C ARG A 55 4.33 0.85 -10.59
N ARG A 56 3.93 0.15 -11.67
CA ARG A 56 2.54 0.09 -12.15
C ARG A 56 1.88 -1.28 -11.96
N GLU A 57 2.68 -2.32 -11.72
CA GLU A 57 2.19 -3.69 -11.60
C GLU A 57 1.91 -4.06 -10.15
N THR A 58 0.90 -4.91 -9.95
CA THR A 58 0.59 -5.49 -8.64
C THR A 58 1.69 -6.43 -8.18
N PHE A 59 1.90 -6.49 -6.86
CA PHE A 59 2.87 -7.38 -6.23
C PHE A 59 2.24 -8.12 -5.06
N HIS A 60 2.93 -9.13 -4.53
CA HIS A 60 2.41 -9.91 -3.42
C HIS A 60 2.98 -9.44 -2.11
N ILE A 61 2.13 -9.44 -1.09
CA ILE A 61 2.50 -9.28 0.30
C ILE A 61 1.94 -10.48 1.07
N LEU A 62 2.80 -11.14 1.83
CA LEU A 62 2.40 -12.18 2.77
C LEU A 62 1.84 -11.49 4.01
N ILE A 63 0.54 -11.67 4.26
CA ILE A 63 -0.17 -11.14 5.42
C ILE A 63 -0.62 -12.29 6.33
N PRO A 64 -0.90 -12.03 7.61
CA PRO A 64 -1.53 -13.02 8.48
C PRO A 64 -2.80 -13.57 7.83
N GLY A 65 -2.86 -14.90 7.65
CA GLY A 65 -3.97 -15.58 6.99
C GLY A 65 -3.80 -15.87 5.49
N GLY A 66 -2.71 -15.43 4.84
CA GLY A 66 -2.38 -15.84 3.47
C GLY A 66 -1.64 -14.81 2.63
N PHE A 67 -1.84 -14.86 1.31
CA PHE A 67 -1.23 -13.93 0.36
C PHE A 67 -2.23 -12.85 -0.06
N GLY A 68 -1.80 -11.60 -0.04
CA GLY A 68 -2.52 -10.46 -0.63
C GLY A 68 -1.79 -9.93 -1.86
N TRP A 69 -2.53 -9.56 -2.90
CA TRP A 69 -2.03 -8.78 -4.02
C TRP A 69 -2.17 -7.30 -3.70
N ALA A 70 -1.06 -6.58 -3.65
CA ALA A 70 -0.98 -5.15 -3.40
C ALA A 70 -0.89 -4.39 -4.72
N GLU A 71 -1.75 -3.40 -4.87
CA GLU A 71 -1.66 -2.35 -5.87
C GLU A 71 -0.86 -1.19 -5.28
N ALA A 72 0.28 -0.84 -5.89
CA ALA A 72 1.07 0.31 -5.45
C ALA A 72 0.33 1.63 -5.73
N PHE A 73 0.47 2.62 -4.85
CA PHE A 73 0.04 3.98 -5.17
C PHE A 73 0.88 4.52 -6.34
N PRO A 74 0.28 5.01 -7.44
CA PRO A 74 0.99 5.84 -8.39
C PRO A 74 1.25 7.23 -7.78
N PHE A 75 2.41 7.79 -8.13
CA PHE A 75 2.96 9.05 -7.65
C PHE A 75 1.96 10.22 -7.57
N THR A 76 1.95 10.91 -6.44
CA THR A 76 1.58 12.34 -6.34
C THR A 76 2.81 13.16 -5.96
N VAL A 77 3.69 13.46 -6.92
CA VAL A 77 4.48 14.70 -6.79
C VAL A 77 3.69 15.82 -7.42
N GLY A 78 3.09 16.59 -6.54
CA GLY A 78 2.63 17.94 -6.86
C GLY A 78 1.18 18.05 -7.26
N THR A 79 0.23 17.68 -6.39
CA THR A 79 -1.01 18.48 -6.33
C THR A 79 -1.66 18.43 -4.96
N TYR A 80 -1.40 19.48 -4.16
CA TYR A 80 -2.44 20.04 -3.32
C TYR A 80 -3.63 20.43 -4.22
N ILE A 81 -4.56 19.52 -4.53
CA ILE A 81 -5.93 19.93 -4.84
C ILE A 81 -6.69 19.87 -3.52
N ARG A 82 -6.56 20.99 -2.83
CA ARG A 82 -7.52 21.58 -1.91
C ARG A 82 -8.97 21.17 -2.25
N LEU A 83 -9.45 20.07 -1.69
CA LEU A 83 -10.88 19.87 -1.42
C LEU A 83 -11.16 20.35 0.01
N GLN A 84 -10.85 21.62 0.26
CA GLN A 84 -11.45 22.39 1.32
C GLN A 84 -12.40 23.40 0.67
N SER A 85 -13.69 23.15 0.88
CA SER A 85 -14.66 24.19 1.25
C SER A 85 -14.95 25.28 0.22
N SER A 86 -16.03 25.08 -0.52
CA SER A 86 -16.98 26.15 -0.88
C SER A 86 -18.25 25.46 -1.38
N ILE A 87 -19.25 25.18 -0.52
CA ILE A 87 -20.29 26.16 -0.16
C ILE A 87 -20.16 27.45 -0.97
N THR A 88 -20.96 27.59 -2.02
CA THR A 88 -21.64 28.85 -2.27
C THR A 88 -22.97 28.53 -2.94
N HIS A 89 -24.05 28.87 -2.24
CA HIS A 89 -25.39 28.99 -2.81
C HIS A 89 -25.35 29.89 -4.05
N ARG A 90 -26.03 29.47 -5.12
CA ARG A 90 -27.03 30.28 -5.82
C ARG A 90 -27.87 29.43 -6.74
#